data_AF-A0A8T1SNC1-F1
#
_entry.id   AF-A0A8T1SNC1-F1
#
_cell.length_a   1.000
_cell.length_b   1.000
_cell.length_c   1.000
_cell.angle_alpha   90.00
_cell.angle_beta   90.00
_cell.angle_gamma   90.00
#
_symmetry.space_group_name_H-M   'P 1'
#
loop_
_entity.id
_entity.type
_entity.pdbx_description
1 polymer ?
#
loop_
_entity_poly.entity_id
_entity_poly.type
_entity_poly.pdbx_seq_one_letter_code
_entity_poly.pdbx_strand_id
1 'polypeptide(L)'
;SWRLLHGAVSTGVYLARFTPIPATCPFCGVRETLAHIYLECARLQPLFRLLLDILLKFWLHFSPHLFIYALLIHGPTKSRDLLVNLLLALAKLAIYKTRVRRLADGGSCDWPASTGS
;
A
#
# COMPACT_ATOMS: atom_id res chain seq x y z
N SER A 1 -15.90 13.18 -17.37
CA SER A 1 -16.61 11.90 -17.49
C SER A 1 -16.04 10.84 -16.55
N TRP A 2 -16.80 10.56 -15.48
CA TRP A 2 -17.18 9.24 -14.99
C TRP A 2 -16.31 8.02 -15.38
N ARG A 3 -15.16 7.84 -14.71
CA ARG A 3 -14.45 6.54 -14.63
C ARG A 3 -13.93 6.25 -13.22
N LEU A 4 -14.65 6.73 -12.20
CA LEU A 4 -14.70 6.05 -10.91
C LEU A 4 -15.55 4.78 -11.14
N LEU A 5 -15.18 3.64 -10.55
CA LEU A 5 -16.03 2.45 -10.33
C LEU A 5 -16.10 1.23 -11.31
N HIS A 6 -15.17 0.97 -12.24
CA HIS A 6 -15.22 -0.31 -13.00
C HIS A 6 -14.07 -1.31 -12.83
N GLY A 7 -13.16 -1.13 -11.89
CA GLY A 7 -12.10 -2.12 -11.64
C GLY A 7 -11.08 -1.61 -10.65
N ALA A 8 -11.57 -1.23 -9.46
CA ALA A 8 -10.90 -0.45 -8.42
C ALA A 8 -9.47 -0.93 -8.14
N VAL A 9 -8.54 -0.39 -8.92
CA VAL A 9 -7.08 -0.51 -8.87
C VAL A 9 -6.62 -1.91 -8.49
N SER A 10 -6.42 -2.78 -9.50
CA SER A 10 -5.59 -3.95 -9.27
C SER A 10 -4.29 -3.48 -8.64
N THR A 11 -3.88 -4.13 -7.56
CA THR A 11 -2.62 -3.80 -6.89
C THR A 11 -1.47 -3.81 -7.90
N GLY A 12 -1.55 -4.58 -8.99
CA GLY A 12 -0.62 -4.53 -10.13
C GLY A 12 -0.50 -3.15 -10.80
N VAL A 13 -1.61 -2.46 -11.08
CA VAL A 13 -1.56 -1.09 -11.67
C VAL A 13 -1.08 -0.06 -10.64
N TYR A 14 -1.34 -0.30 -9.35
CA TYR A 14 -0.78 0.50 -8.27
C TYR A 14 0.74 0.29 -8.13
N LEU A 15 1.19 -0.96 -8.20
CA LEU A 15 2.59 -1.39 -8.14
C LEU A 15 3.39 -0.91 -9.36
N ALA A 16 2.74 -0.72 -10.51
CA ALA A 16 3.37 -0.18 -11.71
C ALA A 16 3.73 1.32 -11.59
N ARG A 17 3.22 2.05 -10.59
CA ARG A 17 3.51 3.48 -10.37
C ARG A 17 4.70 3.77 -9.45
N PHE A 18 5.44 2.74 -9.00
CA PHE A 18 6.63 2.94 -8.17
C PHE A 18 7.85 3.29 -9.03
N THR A 19 8.02 4.58 -9.33
CA THR A 19 9.33 5.19 -9.62
C THR A 19 10.02 5.62 -8.32
N PRO A 20 11.36 5.77 -8.35
CA PRO A 20 12.31 4.72 -8.03
C PRO A 20 12.16 4.17 -6.59
N ILE A 21 12.40 2.87 -6.43
CA ILE A 21 12.57 2.25 -5.12
C ILE A 21 14.02 2.56 -4.68
N PRO A 22 14.25 3.39 -3.65
CA PRO A 22 15.58 3.62 -3.09
C PRO A 22 16.18 2.29 -2.62
N ALA A 23 17.51 2.24 -2.51
CA ALA A 23 18.20 1.02 -2.09
C ALA A 23 17.74 0.55 -0.70
N THR A 24 17.39 1.48 0.19
CA THR A 24 17.00 1.22 1.58
C THR A 24 15.69 1.89 1.95
N CYS A 25 14.95 1.27 2.87
CA CYS A 25 13.69 1.78 3.37
C CYS A 25 13.93 3.04 4.21
N PRO A 26 13.23 4.16 3.93
CA PRO A 26 13.44 5.42 4.64
C PRO A 26 12.90 5.42 6.08
N PHE A 27 12.33 4.29 6.53
CA PHE A 27 11.81 4.11 7.89
C PHE A 27 12.65 3.17 8.76
N CYS A 28 13.25 2.13 8.18
CA CYS A 28 13.95 1.10 8.94
C CYS A 28 15.33 0.71 8.38
N GLY A 29 15.78 1.33 7.28
CA GLY A 29 17.12 1.12 6.72
C GLY A 29 17.34 -0.23 6.01
N VAL A 30 16.42 -1.18 6.10
CA VAL A 30 16.48 -2.48 5.38
C VAL A 30 16.38 -2.25 3.87
N ARG A 31 16.99 -3.12 3.06
CA ARG A 31 16.86 -3.12 1.60
C ARG A 31 15.39 -3.00 1.17
N GLU A 32 15.07 -1.98 0.38
CA GLU A 32 13.68 -1.75 0.00
C GLU A 32 13.29 -2.59 -1.22
N THR A 33 12.17 -3.31 -1.09
CA THR A 33 11.51 -4.10 -2.15
C THR A 33 10.02 -3.82 -2.12
N LEU A 34 9.27 -4.25 -3.14
CA LEU A 34 7.80 -4.15 -3.11
C LEU A 34 7.20 -4.92 -1.93
N ALA A 35 7.75 -6.09 -1.60
CA ALA A 35 7.33 -6.87 -0.43
C ALA A 35 7.61 -6.09 0.86
N HIS A 36 8.78 -5.47 0.97
CA HIS A 36 9.11 -4.65 2.13
C HIS A 36 8.17 -3.46 2.30
N ILE A 37 7.91 -2.72 1.22
CA ILE A 37 7.03 -1.53 1.25
C ILE A 37 5.63 -1.87 1.76
N TYR A 38 5.09 -3.05 1.40
CA TYR A 38 3.69 -3.38 1.61
C TYR A 38 3.40 -4.47 2.62
N LEU A 39 4.39 -5.25 3.06
CA LEU A 39 4.18 -6.43 3.90
C LEU A 39 5.21 -6.59 5.01
N GLU A 40 6.49 -6.32 4.74
CA GLU A 40 7.56 -6.74 5.67
C GLU A 40 8.08 -5.60 6.55
N CYS A 41 7.84 -4.33 6.19
CA CYS A 41 8.32 -3.21 7.00
C CYS A 41 7.67 -3.23 8.39
N ALA A 42 8.49 -3.25 9.45
CA ALA A 42 8.03 -3.36 10.85
C ALA A 42 7.01 -2.27 11.25
N ARG A 43 7.10 -1.08 10.63
CA ARG A 43 6.15 0.02 10.84
C ARG A 43 4.69 -0.34 10.51
N LEU A 44 4.48 -1.37 9.67
CA LEU A 44 3.15 -1.78 9.22
C LEU A 44 2.43 -2.67 10.22
N GLN A 45 3.13 -3.21 11.23
CA GLN A 45 2.55 -4.12 12.22
C GLN A 45 1.29 -3.58 12.91
N PRO A 46 1.24 -2.31 13.39
CA PRO A 46 0.03 -1.78 13.99
C PRO A 46 -1.15 -1.70 12.99
N LEU A 47 -0.87 -1.38 11.72
CA LEU A 47 -1.88 -1.34 10.67
C LEU A 47 -2.43 -2.74 10.37
N PHE A 48 -1.58 -3.77 10.33
CA PHE A 48 -2.04 -5.14 10.11
C PHE A 48 -2.83 -5.70 11.28
N ARG A 49 -2.48 -5.36 12.52
CA ARG A 49 -3.31 -5.70 13.69
C ARG A 49 -4.69 -5.08 13.58
N LEU A 50 -4.77 -3.79 13.24
CA LEU A 50 -6.05 -3.11 13.03
C LEU A 50 -6.87 -3.76 11.89
N LEU A 51 -6.23 -4.09 10.77
CA LEU A 51 -6.90 -4.78 9.67
C LEU A 51 -7.38 -6.16 10.07
N LEU A 52 -6.60 -6.93 10.83
CA LEU A 52 -7.01 -8.22 11.35
C LEU A 52 -8.26 -8.09 12.22
N ASP A 53 -8.25 -7.17 13.19
CA ASP A 53 -9.39 -6.94 14.10
C ASP A 53 -10.67 -6.54 13.34
N ILE A 54 -10.52 -5.71 12.30
CA ILE A 54 -11.65 -5.31 11.45
C ILE A 54 -12.14 -6.49 10.60
N LEU A 55 -11.24 -7.25 9.98
CA LEU A 55 -11.60 -8.37 9.10
C LEU A 55 -12.26 -9.52 9.85
N LEU A 56 -11.86 -9.78 11.10
CA LEU A 56 -12.50 -10.79 11.95
C LEU A 56 -13.98 -10.47 12.19
N LYS A 57 -14.37 -9.18 12.24
CA LYS A 57 -15.80 -8.78 12.32
C LYS A 57 -16.60 -9.15 11.07
N PHE A 58 -15.92 -9.41 9.95
CA PHE A 58 -16.50 -9.89 8.70
C PHE A 58 -16.31 -11.39 8.49
N TRP A 59 -15.83 -12.12 9.51
CA TRP A 59 -15.49 -13.54 9.46
C TRP A 59 -14.39 -13.86 8.43
N LEU A 60 -13.45 -12.93 8.25
CA LEU A 60 -12.33 -13.05 7.33
C LEU A 60 -11.01 -13.01 8.09
N HIS A 61 -10.07 -13.86 7.69
CA HIS A 61 -8.71 -13.84 8.21
C HIS A 61 -7.85 -12.93 7.34
N PHE A 62 -7.11 -12.02 7.99
CA PHE A 62 -6.08 -11.27 7.28
C PHE A 62 -4.99 -12.22 6.77
N SER A 63 -4.59 -12.06 5.52
CA SER A 63 -3.42 -12.74 4.96
C SER A 63 -2.69 -11.82 3.98
N PRO A 64 -1.38 -12.01 3.78
CA PRO A 64 -0.64 -11.27 2.76
C PRO A 64 -1.25 -11.43 1.36
N HIS A 65 -1.74 -12.62 1.02
CA HIS A 65 -2.42 -12.88 -0.25
C HIS A 65 -3.71 -12.05 -0.39
N LEU A 66 -4.56 -12.03 0.66
CA LEU A 66 -5.76 -11.20 0.67
C LEU A 66 -5.39 -9.72 0.54
N PHE A 67 -4.36 -9.26 1.27
CA PHE A 67 -3.91 -7.89 1.19
C PHE A 67 -3.42 -7.53 -0.21
N ILE A 68 -2.62 -8.38 -0.87
CA ILE A 68 -2.13 -8.13 -2.23
C ILE A 68 -3.26 -8.19 -3.25
N TYR A 69 -4.05 -9.25 -3.27
CA TYR A 69 -4.96 -9.53 -4.40
C TYR A 69 -6.40 -9.03 -4.20
N ALA A 70 -6.77 -8.62 -2.98
CA ALA A 70 -8.13 -8.29 -2.59
C ALA A 70 -9.10 -9.49 -2.71
N LEU A 71 -10.33 -9.34 -2.21
CA LEU A 71 -11.37 -10.36 -2.37
C LEU A 71 -11.96 -10.32 -3.78
N LEU A 72 -12.22 -11.51 -4.30
CA LEU A 72 -13.16 -11.67 -5.40
C LEU A 72 -14.57 -11.33 -4.89
N ILE A 73 -15.27 -10.50 -5.66
CA ILE A 73 -16.61 -10.03 -5.29
C ILE A 73 -17.63 -11.09 -5.69
N HIS A 74 -18.38 -11.60 -4.72
CA HIS A 74 -19.44 -12.58 -4.95
C HIS A 74 -20.81 -11.95 -4.78
N GLY A 75 -21.77 -12.32 -5.63
CA GLY A 75 -23.14 -11.75 -5.61
C GLY A 75 -23.81 -11.74 -4.21
N PRO A 76 -23.83 -12.86 -3.47
CA PRO A 76 -24.49 -12.95 -2.16
C PRO A 76 -23.84 -12.10 -1.06
N THR A 77 -22.54 -11.79 -1.18
CA THR A 77 -21.78 -11.05 -0.16
C THR A 77 -21.14 -9.77 -0.70
N LYS A 78 -21.68 -9.27 -1.82
CA LYS A 78 -21.10 -8.17 -2.61
C LYS A 78 -20.76 -6.94 -1.77
N SER A 79 -21.70 -6.49 -0.93
CA SER A 79 -21.50 -5.30 -0.09
C SER A 79 -20.36 -5.47 0.91
N ARG A 80 -20.25 -6.67 1.51
CA ARG A 80 -19.15 -7.03 2.41
C ARG A 80 -17.83 -7.06 1.65
N ASP A 81 -17.78 -7.77 0.52
CA ASP A 81 -16.56 -7.93 -0.27
C ASP A 81 -16.05 -6.58 -0.80
N LEU A 82 -16.96 -5.69 -1.23
CA LEU A 82 -16.63 -4.32 -1.63
C LEU A 82 -16.10 -3.49 -0.47
N LEU A 83 -16.72 -3.57 0.72
CA LEU A 83 -16.26 -2.85 1.90
C LEU A 83 -14.87 -3.32 2.34
N VAL A 84 -14.63 -4.62 2.33
CA VAL A 84 -13.31 -5.21 2.62
C VAL A 84 -12.28 -4.72 1.60
N ASN A 85 -12.59 -4.77 0.31
CA ASN A 85 -11.68 -4.29 -0.73
C ASN A 85 -11.37 -2.80 -0.60
N LEU A 86 -12.37 -1.99 -0.20
CA LEU A 86 -12.17 -0.57 0.10
C LEU A 86 -11.19 -0.37 1.26
N LEU A 87 -11.37 -1.11 2.37
CA LEU A 87 -10.47 -1.04 3.53
C LEU A 87 -9.03 -1.40 3.16
N LEU A 88 -8.84 -2.48 2.38
CA LEU A 88 -7.52 -2.90 1.89
C LEU A 88 -6.89 -1.84 0.98
N ALA A 89 -7.69 -1.21 0.11
CA ALA A 89 -7.23 -0.13 -0.76
C ALA A 89 -6.83 1.13 0.04
N LEU A 90 -7.61 1.51 1.06
CA LEU A 90 -7.29 2.62 1.95
C LEU A 90 -6.00 2.39 2.73
N ALA A 91 -5.79 1.17 3.22
CA ALA A 91 -4.56 0.78 3.90
C ALA A 91 -3.33 0.93 2.99
N LYS A 92 -3.39 0.41 1.76
CA LYS A 92 -2.32 0.59 0.75
C LYS A 92 -2.06 2.06 0.44
N LEU A 93 -3.11 2.85 0.29
CA LEU A 93 -3.01 4.28 0.05
C LEU A 93 -2.32 5.02 1.21
N ALA A 94 -2.62 4.65 2.45
CA ALA A 94 -1.97 5.21 3.63
C ALA A 94 -0.47 4.85 3.67
N ILE A 95 -0.11 3.60 3.36
CA ILE A 95 1.28 3.14 3.24
C ILE A 95 2.05 3.98 2.22
N TYR A 96 1.48 4.18 1.04
CA TYR A 96 2.08 4.99 -0.01
C TYR A 96 2.21 6.46 0.38
N LYS A 97 1.13 7.10 0.87
CA LYS A 97 1.16 8.52 1.23
C LYS A 97 2.18 8.81 2.33
N THR A 98 2.26 7.93 3.33
CA THR A 98 3.27 8.07 4.40
C THR A 98 4.69 7.90 3.86
N ARG A 99 4.91 6.95 2.94
CA ARG A 99 6.22 6.77 2.27
C ARG A 99 6.61 7.97 1.41
N VAL A 100 5.70 8.49 0.58
CA VAL A 100 5.97 9.67 -0.27
C VAL A 100 6.34 10.88 0.59
N ARG A 101 5.60 11.13 1.67
CA ARG A 101 5.94 12.21 2.62
C ARG A 101 7.34 12.02 3.20
N ARG A 102 7.65 10.81 3.68
CA ARG A 102 8.96 10.52 4.28
C ARG A 102 10.12 10.70 3.29
N LEU A 103 9.91 10.34 2.02
CA LEU A 103 10.91 10.55 0.97
C LEU A 103 11.09 12.02 0.62
N ALA A 104 10.01 12.82 0.64
CA ALA A 104 10.09 14.26 0.45
C ALA A 104 10.80 14.94 1.64
N ASP A 105 10.51 14.51 2.87
CA ASP A 105 11.15 15.04 4.08
C ASP A 105 12.63 14.65 4.20
N GLY A 106 13.01 13.48 3.68
CA GLY A 106 14.40 13.00 3.63
C GLY A 106 15.22 13.54 2.46
N GLY A 107 14.59 14.28 1.53
CA GLY A 107 15.22 14.82 0.32
C GLY A 107 15.98 16.14 0.50
N SER A 108 16.21 16.61 1.74
CA SER A 108 16.96 17.85 1.98
C SER A 108 18.48 17.67 2.04
N CYS A 109 19.02 16.49 1.74
CA CYS A 109 20.46 16.29 1.59
C CYS A 109 20.73 15.55 0.27
N ASP A 110 21.54 16.20 -0.56
CA ASP A 110 22.19 15.71 -1.79
C ASP A 110 21.34 15.65 -3.08
N TRP A 111 20.96 16.82 -3.57
CA TRP A 111 20.93 17.06 -5.02
C TRP A 111 22.30 17.63 -5.41
N PRO A 112 23.14 16.96 -6.23
CA PRO A 112 24.29 17.64 -6.80
C PRO A 112 23.73 18.70 -7.75
N ALA A 113 23.98 19.96 -7.43
CA ALA A 113 23.81 21.06 -8.35
C ALA A 113 24.59 20.71 -9.63
N SER A 114 23.85 20.42 -10.70
CA SER A 114 24.41 20.39 -12.04
C SER A 114 24.92 21.80 -12.33
N THR A 115 26.24 21.93 -12.23
CA THR A 115 27.05 23.06 -12.65
C THR A 115 26.66 23.52 -14.04
N GLY A 116 26.36 24.81 -14.15
CA GLY A 116 26.40 25.50 -15.43
C GLY A 116 27.83 25.48 -15.99
N SER A 117 27.92 25.28 -17.29
CA SER A 117 29.04 25.65 -18.15
C SER A 117 28.46 25.96 -19.51
#